data_AF-A0A2X3B953-F1
#
_entry.id   AF-A0A2X3B953-F1
#
_cell.length_a   1.000
_cell.length_b   1.000
_cell.length_c   1.000
_cell.angle_alpha   90.00
_cell.angle_beta   90.00
_cell.angle_gamma   90.00
#
_symmetry.space_group_name_H-M   'P 1'
#
loop_
_entity.id
_entity.type
_entity.pdbx_description
1 polymer ?
#
loop_
_entity_poly.entity_id
_entity_poly.type
_entity_poly.pdbx_seq_one_letter_code
_entity_poly.pdbx_strand_id
1 'polypeptide(L)'
;MKTFGSILWVLFSVMMIVAGVIGCFTPMETFLSFVFLLPVFLIVGGISNVIYYFNIKSISGANFVLLDGLLSIVFALVFIFGGLEFTSLTFVYFVAFMTLFKGILGIGYAFEVKKIGLDWVWILILGILNIIIALLFIANPKIAGLTIGVLIALFVLFFGLASLFGWWGSKKFFSQI
;
A
#
# COMPACT_ATOMS: atom_id res chain seq x y z
N MET A 1 31.02 6.82 -12.61
CA MET A 1 29.76 6.11 -12.30
C MET A 1 29.15 6.49 -10.94
N LYS A 2 29.93 6.75 -9.87
CA LYS A 2 29.42 7.17 -8.54
C LYS A 2 28.65 8.51 -8.53
N THR A 3 29.07 9.50 -9.31
CA THR A 3 28.43 10.84 -9.39
C THR A 3 27.09 10.83 -10.14
N PHE A 4 27.01 10.08 -11.25
CA PHE A 4 25.77 9.96 -12.04
C PHE A 4 24.64 9.31 -11.23
N GLY A 5 24.93 8.19 -10.54
CA GLY A 5 23.94 7.53 -9.67
C GLY A 5 23.48 8.42 -8.51
N SER A 6 24.39 9.23 -7.96
CA SER A 6 24.06 10.22 -6.93
C SER A 6 23.11 11.31 -7.43
N ILE A 7 23.30 11.80 -8.66
CA ILE A 7 22.43 12.84 -9.25
C ILE A 7 21.03 12.25 -9.51
N LEU A 8 20.97 11.05 -10.08
CA LEU A 8 19.70 10.37 -10.35
C LEU A 8 18.90 10.10 -9.06
N TRP A 9 19.58 9.69 -7.99
CA TRP A 9 18.93 9.46 -6.70
C TRP A 9 18.32 10.74 -6.13
N VAL A 10 19.08 11.85 -6.10
CA VAL A 10 18.54 13.14 -5.61
C VAL A 10 17.38 13.62 -6.48
N LEU A 11 17.48 13.51 -7.80
CA LEU A 11 16.40 13.87 -8.71
C LEU A 11 15.12 13.07 -8.40
N PHE A 12 15.25 11.75 -8.23
CA PHE A 12 14.14 10.88 -7.88
C PHE A 12 13.51 11.27 -6.53
N SER A 13 14.32 11.53 -5.50
CA SER A 13 13.85 11.98 -4.20
C SER A 13 13.06 13.29 -4.29
N VAL A 14 13.57 14.28 -5.03
CA VAL A 14 12.88 15.56 -5.23
C VAL A 14 11.57 15.37 -5.98
N MET A 15 11.57 14.56 -7.04
CA MET A 15 10.34 14.24 -7.79
C MET A 15 9.28 13.60 -6.90
N MET A 16 9.67 12.67 -6.02
CA MET A 16 8.75 12.05 -5.07
C MET A 16 8.20 13.02 -4.04
N ILE A 17 9.04 13.92 -3.50
CA ILE A 17 8.59 14.96 -2.56
C ILE A 17 7.57 15.87 -3.24
N VAL A 18 7.86 16.35 -4.46
CA VAL A 18 6.94 17.20 -5.23
C VAL A 18 5.64 16.46 -5.54
N ALA A 19 5.72 15.21 -6.00
CA ALA A 19 4.55 14.40 -6.27
C ALA A 19 3.70 14.17 -5.01
N GLY A 20 4.34 13.90 -3.87
CA GLY A 20 3.66 13.75 -2.58
C GLY A 20 2.96 15.04 -2.13
N VAL A 21 3.62 16.19 -2.25
CA VAL A 21 3.02 17.49 -1.90
C VAL A 21 1.83 17.81 -2.79
N ILE A 22 1.97 17.68 -4.12
CA ILE A 22 0.87 17.87 -5.06
C ILE A 22 -0.27 16.90 -4.75
N GLY A 23 0.06 15.63 -4.48
CA GLY A 23 -0.93 14.61 -4.16
C GLY A 23 -1.76 14.91 -2.90
N CYS A 24 -1.18 15.60 -1.90
CA CYS A 24 -1.93 16.04 -0.73
C CYS A 24 -3.01 17.09 -1.08
N PHE A 25 -2.79 17.91 -2.11
CA PHE A 25 -3.78 18.87 -2.62
C PHE A 25 -4.76 18.25 -3.62
N THR A 26 -4.39 17.16 -4.29
CA THR A 26 -5.22 16.42 -5.24
C THR A 26 -5.38 14.95 -4.84
N PRO A 27 -6.02 14.65 -3.69
CA PRO A 27 -6.06 13.29 -3.14
C PRO A 27 -6.89 12.34 -3.98
N MET A 28 -8.00 12.80 -4.58
CA MET A 28 -8.83 11.94 -5.43
C MET A 28 -8.06 11.46 -6.66
N GLU A 29 -7.37 12.37 -7.36
CA GLU A 29 -6.56 12.02 -8.54
C GLU A 29 -5.38 11.12 -8.17
N THR A 30 -4.80 11.32 -6.98
CA THR A 30 -3.73 10.47 -6.47
C THR A 30 -4.23 9.05 -6.25
N PHE A 31 -5.39 8.91 -5.62
CA PHE A 31 -6.05 7.62 -5.44
C PHE A 31 -6.35 6.94 -6.79
N LEU A 32 -6.98 7.66 -7.73
CA LEU A 32 -7.33 7.12 -9.04
C LEU A 32 -6.09 6.72 -9.85
N SER A 33 -5.00 7.47 -9.76
CA SER A 33 -3.71 7.12 -10.39
C SER A 33 -3.16 5.80 -9.87
N PHE A 34 -3.27 5.54 -8.56
CA PHE A 34 -2.86 4.27 -7.98
C PHE A 34 -3.78 3.11 -8.38
N VAL A 35 -5.09 3.35 -8.40
CA VAL A 35 -6.08 2.38 -8.86
C VAL A 35 -5.84 2.02 -10.33
N PHE A 36 -5.50 2.99 -11.17
CA PHE A 36 -5.18 2.77 -12.58
C PHE A 36 -3.92 1.90 -12.77
N LEU A 37 -2.91 2.05 -11.92
CA LEU A 37 -1.68 1.26 -11.99
C LEU A 37 -1.83 -0.16 -11.42
N LEU A 38 -2.84 -0.41 -10.57
CA LEU A 38 -3.04 -1.68 -9.89
C LEU A 38 -3.10 -2.89 -10.85
N PRO A 39 -3.88 -2.88 -11.95
CA PRO A 39 -3.92 -4.02 -12.89
C PRO A 39 -2.58 -4.25 -13.59
N VAL A 40 -1.82 -3.18 -13.87
CA VAL A 40 -0.49 -3.29 -14.46
C VAL A 40 0.45 -4.03 -13.50
N PHE A 41 0.44 -3.67 -12.22
CA PHE A 41 1.23 -4.38 -11.21
C PHE A 41 0.82 -5.84 -11.04
N LEU A 42 -0.49 -6.15 -11.10
CA LEU A 42 -0.98 -7.52 -11.04
C LEU A 42 -0.55 -8.36 -12.25
N ILE A 43 -0.52 -7.78 -13.46
CA ILE A 43 0.00 -8.48 -14.65
C ILE A 43 1.49 -8.75 -14.50
N VAL A 44 2.27 -7.73 -14.13
CA VAL A 44 3.73 -7.87 -13.99
C VAL A 44 4.07 -8.89 -12.90
N GLY A 45 3.42 -8.80 -11.73
CA GLY A 45 3.58 -9.76 -10.64
C GLY A 45 3.13 -11.18 -11.04
N GLY A 46 1.99 -11.28 -11.72
CA GLY A 46 1.46 -12.56 -12.19
C GLY A 46 2.38 -13.26 -13.19
N ILE A 47 2.87 -12.53 -14.20
CA ILE A 47 3.86 -13.04 -15.15
C ILE A 47 5.15 -13.43 -14.42
N SER A 48 5.61 -12.60 -13.48
CA SER A 48 6.82 -12.89 -12.70
C SER A 48 6.69 -14.20 -11.91
N ASN A 49 5.53 -14.45 -11.29
CA ASN A 49 5.27 -15.68 -10.54
C ASN A 49 5.16 -16.91 -11.45
N VAL A 50 4.56 -16.77 -12.64
CA VAL A 50 4.52 -17.84 -13.64
C VAL A 50 5.93 -18.21 -14.11
N ILE A 51 6.78 -17.23 -14.40
CA ILE A 51 8.18 -17.47 -14.76
C ILE A 51 8.94 -18.12 -13.59
N TYR A 52 8.75 -17.61 -12.38
CA TYR A 52 9.42 -18.11 -11.18
C TYR A 52 9.05 -19.56 -10.88
N TYR A 53 7.79 -19.95 -11.06
CA TYR A 53 7.32 -21.33 -10.91
C TYR A 53 8.18 -22.34 -11.70
N PHE A 54 8.51 -22.03 -12.96
CA PHE A 54 9.32 -22.93 -13.78
C PHE A 54 10.74 -23.17 -13.23
N ASN A 55 11.26 -22.24 -12.42
CA ASN A 55 12.55 -22.35 -11.77
C ASN A 55 12.50 -23.18 -10.47
N ILE A 56 11.35 -23.22 -9.79
CA ILE A 56 11.20 -23.86 -8.46
C ILE A 56 10.27 -25.08 -8.44
N LYS A 57 9.83 -25.56 -9.61
CA LYS A 57 8.81 -26.63 -9.74
C LYS A 57 9.08 -27.92 -8.93
N SER A 58 10.34 -28.20 -8.59
CA SER A 58 10.74 -29.38 -7.79
C SER A 58 10.56 -29.19 -6.28
N ILE A 59 10.29 -27.96 -5.82
CA ILE A 59 10.09 -27.64 -4.41
C ILE A 59 8.63 -27.89 -4.05
N SER A 60 8.39 -28.55 -2.91
CA SER A 60 7.04 -28.73 -2.37
C SER A 60 6.38 -27.35 -2.16
N GLY A 61 5.16 -27.19 -2.68
CA GLY A 61 4.42 -25.93 -2.62
C GLY A 61 4.61 -24.98 -3.81
N ALA A 62 5.47 -25.30 -4.79
CA ALA A 62 5.65 -24.49 -6.00
C ALA A 62 4.33 -24.22 -6.75
N ASN A 63 3.37 -25.16 -6.70
CA ASN A 63 2.07 -25.00 -7.32
C ASN A 63 1.27 -23.79 -6.77
N PHE A 64 1.49 -23.38 -5.52
CA PHE A 64 0.86 -22.18 -4.97
C PHE A 64 1.37 -20.91 -5.63
N VAL A 65 2.64 -20.87 -6.03
CA VAL A 65 3.21 -19.74 -6.77
C VAL A 65 2.57 -19.63 -8.16
N LEU A 66 2.36 -20.77 -8.83
CA LEU A 66 1.67 -20.78 -10.12
C LEU A 66 0.22 -20.31 -9.97
N LEU A 67 -0.50 -20.82 -8.97
CA LEU A 67 -1.89 -20.43 -8.68
C LEU A 67 -2.00 -18.92 -8.39
N ASP A 68 -1.12 -18.38 -7.56
CA ASP A 68 -1.06 -16.94 -7.26
C ASP A 68 -0.79 -16.11 -8.52
N GLY A 69 0.14 -16.56 -9.36
CA GLY A 69 0.46 -15.89 -10.62
C GLY A 69 -0.73 -15.85 -11.59
N LEU A 70 -1.42 -16.98 -11.76
CA LEU A 70 -2.60 -17.07 -12.61
C LEU A 70 -3.78 -16.25 -12.05
N LEU A 71 -4.04 -16.32 -10.74
CA LEU A 71 -5.08 -15.52 -10.10
C LEU A 71 -4.81 -14.02 -10.25
N SER A 72 -3.56 -13.59 -10.09
CA SER A 72 -3.16 -12.19 -10.28
C SER A 72 -3.47 -11.70 -11.69
N ILE A 73 -3.15 -12.50 -12.72
CA ILE A 73 -3.48 -12.17 -14.12
C ILE A 73 -5.00 -12.08 -14.33
N VAL A 74 -5.76 -13.04 -13.78
CA VAL A 74 -7.23 -13.04 -13.88
C VAL A 74 -7.82 -11.79 -13.22
N PHE A 75 -7.39 -11.43 -12.00
CA PHE A 75 -7.85 -10.22 -11.34
C PHE A 75 -7.49 -8.96 -12.12
N ALA A 76 -6.29 -8.90 -12.70
CA ALA A 76 -5.91 -7.79 -13.55
C ALA A 76 -6.85 -7.62 -14.75
N LEU A 77 -7.17 -8.72 -15.44
CA LEU A 77 -8.11 -8.70 -16.57
C LEU A 77 -9.50 -8.24 -16.12
N VAL A 78 -9.99 -8.75 -14.99
CA VAL A 78 -11.28 -8.33 -14.42
C VAL A 78 -11.30 -6.83 -14.14
N PHE A 79 -10.23 -6.26 -13.59
CA PHE A 79 -10.13 -4.83 -13.33
C PHE A 79 -10.00 -3.98 -14.60
N ILE A 80 -9.27 -4.46 -15.61
CA ILE A 80 -9.15 -3.77 -16.91
C ILE A 80 -10.52 -3.74 -17.61
N PHE A 81 -11.24 -4.87 -17.67
CA PHE A 81 -12.53 -4.96 -18.32
C PHE A 81 -13.66 -4.29 -17.53
N GLY A 82 -13.59 -4.30 -16.20
CA GLY A 82 -14.54 -3.60 -15.32
C GLY A 82 -14.37 -2.08 -15.34
N GLY A 83 -13.22 -1.58 -15.78
CA GLY A 83 -12.92 -0.15 -15.85
C GLY A 83 -12.50 0.47 -14.51
N LEU A 84 -12.18 1.76 -14.57
CA LEU A 84 -11.59 2.49 -13.43
C LEU A 84 -12.59 2.61 -12.26
N GLU A 85 -13.87 2.84 -12.55
CA GLU A 85 -14.90 2.99 -11.52
C GLU A 85 -15.06 1.68 -10.72
N PHE A 86 -15.23 0.54 -11.40
CA PHE A 86 -15.33 -0.76 -10.76
C PHE A 86 -14.10 -1.06 -9.90
N THR A 87 -12.89 -0.88 -10.45
CA THR A 87 -11.63 -1.13 -9.73
C THR A 87 -11.51 -0.24 -8.49
N SER A 88 -11.87 1.03 -8.60
CA SER A 88 -11.83 1.98 -7.49
C SER A 88 -12.79 1.58 -6.36
N LEU A 89 -14.01 1.17 -6.69
CA LEU A 89 -15.01 0.73 -5.73
C LEU A 89 -14.59 -0.58 -5.06
N THR A 90 -14.11 -1.56 -5.83
CA THR A 90 -13.60 -2.82 -5.27
C THR A 90 -12.47 -2.55 -4.29
N PHE A 91 -11.52 -1.67 -4.63
CA PHE A 91 -10.42 -1.33 -3.74
C PHE A 91 -10.90 -0.64 -2.46
N VAL A 92 -11.83 0.32 -2.57
CA VAL A 92 -12.41 0.99 -1.41
C VAL A 92 -13.12 0.00 -0.48
N TYR A 93 -13.96 -0.89 -1.02
CA TYR A 93 -14.65 -1.87 -0.21
C TYR A 93 -13.71 -2.89 0.41
N PHE A 94 -12.66 -3.29 -0.30
CA PHE A 94 -11.61 -4.14 0.26
C PHE A 94 -10.90 -3.46 1.45
N VAL A 95 -10.52 -2.20 1.30
CA VAL A 95 -9.90 -1.41 2.38
C VAL A 95 -10.87 -1.24 3.55
N ALA A 96 -12.13 -0.96 3.29
CA ALA A 96 -13.16 -0.82 4.33
C ALA A 96 -13.35 -2.13 5.10
N PHE A 97 -13.44 -3.26 4.39
CA PHE A 97 -13.53 -4.59 5.00
C PHE A 97 -12.30 -4.91 5.85
N MET A 98 -11.10 -4.65 5.34
CA MET A 98 -9.86 -4.84 6.09
C MET A 98 -9.80 -3.95 7.34
N THR A 99 -10.28 -2.71 7.24
CA THR A 99 -10.34 -1.77 8.38
C THR A 99 -11.35 -2.24 9.42
N LEU A 100 -12.51 -2.75 9.00
CA LEU A 100 -13.50 -3.34 9.88
C LEU A 100 -12.91 -4.53 10.64
N PHE A 101 -12.26 -5.45 9.92
CA PHE A 101 -11.64 -6.62 10.50
C PHE A 101 -10.55 -6.24 11.52
N LYS A 102 -9.69 -5.25 11.19
CA LYS A 102 -8.71 -4.69 12.13
C LYS A 102 -9.36 -4.07 13.36
N GLY A 103 -10.50 -3.40 13.21
CA GLY A 103 -11.26 -2.86 14.34
C GLY A 103 -11.77 -3.96 15.28
N ILE A 104 -12.35 -5.02 14.73
CA ILE A 104 -12.81 -6.20 15.49
C ILE A 104 -11.65 -6.86 16.22
N LEU A 105 -10.53 -7.10 15.54
CA LEU A 105 -9.31 -7.65 16.16
C LEU A 105 -8.77 -6.72 17.26
N GLY A 106 -8.78 -5.40 17.04
CA GLY A 106 -8.35 -4.41 18.02
C GLY A 106 -9.13 -4.48 19.33
N ILE A 107 -10.45 -4.70 19.25
CA ILE A 107 -11.28 -4.93 20.44
C ILE A 107 -10.87 -6.22 21.15
N GLY A 108 -10.64 -7.30 20.40
CA GLY A 108 -10.11 -8.56 20.95
C GLY A 108 -8.78 -8.36 21.68
N TYR A 109 -7.83 -7.64 21.06
CA TYR A 109 -6.55 -7.31 21.67
C TYR A 109 -6.67 -6.46 22.92
N ALA A 110 -7.62 -5.51 22.98
CA ALA A 110 -7.86 -4.73 24.18
C ALA A 110 -8.23 -5.61 25.38
N PHE A 111 -9.05 -6.64 25.16
CA PHE A 111 -9.38 -7.58 26.24
C PHE A 111 -8.19 -8.43 26.68
N GLU A 112 -7.30 -8.83 25.78
CA GLU A 112 -6.07 -9.52 26.16
C GLU A 112 -5.13 -8.60 26.96
N VAL A 113 -4.97 -7.35 26.55
CA VAL A 113 -4.15 -6.35 27.27
C VAL A 113 -4.71 -6.08 28.67
N LYS A 114 -6.04 -6.06 28.81
CA LYS A 114 -6.72 -5.94 30.11
C LYS A 114 -6.35 -7.08 31.06
N LYS A 115 -6.23 -8.32 30.57
CA LYS A 115 -5.86 -9.49 31.38
C LYS A 115 -4.44 -9.40 31.92
N ILE A 116 -3.55 -8.73 31.20
CA ILE A 116 -2.13 -8.56 31.56
C ILE A 116 -1.94 -7.33 32.49
N GLY A 117 -3.00 -6.59 32.79
CA GLY A 117 -2.98 -5.46 33.72
C GLY A 117 -2.43 -4.16 33.13
N LEU A 118 -2.34 -4.07 31.80
CA LEU A 118 -1.91 -2.86 31.08
C LEU A 118 -3.11 -1.99 30.68
N ASP A 119 -2.84 -0.74 30.31
CA ASP A 119 -3.86 0.22 29.86
C ASP A 119 -4.52 -0.23 28.54
N TRP A 120 -5.70 -0.81 28.65
CA TRP A 120 -6.46 -1.37 27.53
C TRP A 120 -7.46 -0.38 26.92
N VAL A 121 -7.81 0.68 27.65
CA VAL A 121 -8.90 1.62 27.27
C VAL A 121 -8.59 2.29 25.94
N TRP A 122 -7.35 2.73 25.72
CA TRP A 122 -6.93 3.34 24.46
C TRP A 122 -7.05 2.40 23.27
N ILE A 123 -6.68 1.12 23.46
CA ILE A 123 -6.75 0.10 22.41
C ILE A 123 -8.22 -0.17 22.06
N LEU A 124 -9.09 -0.24 23.07
CA LEU A 124 -10.52 -0.44 22.86
C LEU A 124 -11.15 0.74 22.10
N ILE A 125 -10.83 1.99 22.50
CA ILE A 125 -11.30 3.20 21.81
C ILE A 125 -10.86 3.20 20.34
N LEU A 126 -9.58 2.90 20.07
CA LEU A 126 -9.06 2.83 18.70
C LEU A 126 -9.72 1.70 17.89
N GLY A 127 -10.01 0.56 18.52
CA GLY A 127 -10.74 -0.54 17.89
C GLY A 127 -12.15 -0.14 17.46
N ILE A 128 -12.91 0.50 18.36
CA ILE A 128 -14.26 1.00 18.06
C ILE A 128 -14.21 2.09 16.98
N LEU A 129 -13.26 3.02 17.07
CA LEU A 129 -13.09 4.07 16.08
C LEU A 129 -12.82 3.50 14.68
N ASN A 130 -11.98 2.47 14.58
CA ASN A 130 -11.73 1.77 13.31
C ASN A 130 -13.00 1.16 12.72
N ILE A 131 -13.86 0.56 13.54
CA ILE A 131 -15.15 0.03 13.08
C ILE A 131 -16.03 1.17 12.54
N ILE A 132 -16.12 2.29 13.25
CA ILE A 132 -16.91 3.45 12.81
C ILE A 132 -16.37 3.98 11.47
N ILE A 133 -15.05 4.15 11.34
CA ILE A 133 -14.41 4.59 10.10
C ILE A 133 -14.71 3.61 8.95
N ALA A 134 -14.62 2.30 9.20
CA ALA A 134 -14.94 1.30 8.19
C ALA A 134 -16.39 1.38 7.72
N LEU A 135 -17.35 1.57 8.64
CA LEU A 135 -18.75 1.76 8.30
C LEU A 135 -18.97 3.05 7.50
N LEU A 136 -18.27 4.14 7.83
CA LEU A 136 -18.29 5.38 7.05
C LEU A 136 -17.76 5.18 5.63
N PHE A 137 -16.71 4.37 5.45
CA PHE A 137 -16.16 4.05 4.13
C PHE A 137 -17.15 3.23 3.29
N ILE A 138 -17.85 2.27 3.90
CA ILE A 138 -18.88 1.48 3.23
C ILE A 138 -20.06 2.37 2.82
N ALA A 139 -20.50 3.27 3.71
CA ALA A 139 -21.63 4.17 3.47
C ALA A 139 -21.31 5.24 2.41
N ASN A 140 -20.08 5.76 2.39
CA ASN A 140 -19.65 6.81 1.47
C ASN A 140 -18.27 6.48 0.86
N PRO A 141 -18.24 5.67 -0.22
CA PRO A 141 -16.98 5.26 -0.86
C PRO A 141 -16.10 6.42 -1.33
N LYS A 142 -16.70 7.59 -1.64
CA LYS A 142 -15.97 8.80 -2.01
C LYS A 142 -15.07 9.32 -0.86
N ILE A 143 -15.55 9.25 0.38
CA ILE A 143 -14.76 9.68 1.57
C ILE A 143 -13.57 8.73 1.76
N ALA A 144 -13.78 7.44 1.52
CA ALA A 144 -12.72 6.45 1.56
C ALA A 144 -11.66 6.75 0.49
N GLY A 145 -12.06 6.99 -0.76
CA GLY A 145 -11.14 7.34 -1.85
C GLY A 145 -10.29 8.58 -1.53
N LEU A 146 -10.90 9.63 -0.97
CA LEU A 146 -10.18 10.83 -0.51
C LEU A 146 -9.17 10.50 0.60
N THR A 147 -9.60 9.75 1.62
CA THR A 147 -8.75 9.40 2.75
C THR A 147 -7.56 8.55 2.32
N ILE A 148 -7.82 7.53 1.48
CA ILE A 148 -6.79 6.68 0.89
C ILE A 148 -5.82 7.52 0.04
N GLY A 149 -6.35 8.43 -0.78
CA GLY A 149 -5.55 9.34 -1.60
C GLY A 149 -4.58 10.21 -0.79
N VAL A 150 -5.06 10.81 0.31
CA VAL A 150 -4.22 11.58 1.24
C VAL A 150 -3.14 10.69 1.86
N LEU A 151 -3.50 9.47 2.31
CA LEU A 151 -2.52 8.54 2.89
C LEU A 151 -1.45 8.15 1.88
N ILE A 152 -1.83 7.83 0.65
CA ILE A 152 -0.90 7.54 -0.44
C ILE A 152 0.04 8.71 -0.68
N ALA A 153 -0.49 9.93 -0.81
CA ALA A 153 0.32 11.13 -1.02
C ALA A 153 1.32 11.36 0.12
N LEU A 154 0.89 11.17 1.37
CA LEU A 154 1.76 11.25 2.54
C LEU A 154 2.84 10.16 2.52
N PHE A 155 2.49 8.91 2.15
CA PHE A 155 3.49 7.84 2.01
C PHE A 155 4.53 8.16 0.94
N VAL A 156 4.11 8.66 -0.22
CA VAL A 156 5.03 9.08 -1.30
C VAL A 156 5.93 10.22 -0.83
N LEU A 157 5.38 11.20 -0.11
CA LEU A 157 6.13 12.32 0.46
C LEU A 157 7.17 11.83 1.48
N PHE A 158 6.76 11.01 2.46
CA PHE A 158 7.67 10.48 3.48
C PHE A 158 8.73 9.58 2.89
N PHE A 159 8.40 8.79 1.87
CA PHE A 159 9.38 7.99 1.16
C PHE A 159 10.39 8.86 0.40
N GLY A 160 9.92 9.94 -0.23
CA GLY A 160 10.77 10.96 -0.85
C GLY A 160 11.75 11.57 0.15
N LEU A 161 11.26 11.99 1.32
CA LEU A 161 12.10 12.53 2.40
C LEU A 161 13.10 11.48 2.92
N ALA A 162 12.65 10.27 3.22
CA ALA A 162 13.50 9.18 3.70
C ALA A 162 14.60 8.85 2.68
N SER A 163 14.29 8.83 1.38
CA SER A 163 15.27 8.58 0.33
C SER A 163 16.32 9.70 0.23
N LEU A 164 15.93 10.96 0.44
CA LEU A 164 16.85 12.10 0.48
C LEU A 164 17.78 12.03 1.69
N PHE A 165 17.24 11.71 2.87
CA PHE A 165 18.05 11.49 4.08
C PHE A 165 18.99 10.29 3.93
N GLY A 166 18.52 9.21 3.31
CA GLY A 166 19.34 8.03 3.00
C GLY A 166 20.53 8.36 2.11
N TRP A 167 20.36 9.25 1.12
CA TRP A 167 21.46 9.74 0.30
C TRP A 167 22.49 10.50 1.14
N TRP A 168 22.07 11.42 2.01
CA TRP A 168 22.97 12.13 2.93
C TRP A 168 23.71 11.19 3.88
N GLY A 169 23.02 10.20 4.45
CA GLY A 169 23.62 9.17 5.30
C GLY A 169 24.68 8.35 4.56
N SER A 170 24.38 7.94 3.33
CA SER A 170 25.33 7.18 2.49
C SER A 170 26.61 7.97 2.18
N LYS A 171 26.50 9.27 1.92
CA LYS A 171 27.67 10.14 1.71
C LYS A 171 28.60 10.19 2.92
N LYS A 172 28.05 10.20 4.14
CA LYS A 172 28.82 10.27 5.38
C LYS A 172 29.56 8.96 5.70
N PHE A 173 28.96 7.81 5.39
CA PHE A 173 29.58 6.50 5.55
C PHE A 173 30.73 6.26 4.57
N PHE A 174 30.58 6.64 3.30
CA PHE A 174 31.63 6.48 2.29
C PHE A 174 32.75 7.53 2.37
N SER A 175 32.63 8.57 3.21
CA SER A 175 33.72 9.52 3.49
C SER A 175 34.62 9.10 4.66
N GLN A 176 34.30 8.01 5.37
CA GLN A 176 35.05 7.50 6.52
C GLN A 176 35.86 6.23 6.22
N ILE A 177 35.77 5.72 4.98
CA ILE A 177 36.56 4.59 4.44
C ILE A 177 37.42 5.14 3.30
#